data_AF-U7QUL2-F1
#
_entry.id   AF-U7QUL2-F1
#
_cell.length_a   1.000
_cell.length_b   1.000
_cell.length_c   1.000
_cell.angle_alpha   90.00
_cell.angle_beta   90.00
_cell.angle_gamma   90.00
#
_symmetry.space_group_name_H-M   'P 1'
#
loop_
_entity.id
_entity.type
_entity.pdbx_description
1 polymer ?
#
loop_
_entity_poly.entity_id
_entity_poly.type
_entity_poly.pdbx_seq_one_letter_code
_entity_poly.pdbx_strand_id
1 'polypeptide(L)'
;LACNGQAFNKSIYPKLAAAYPSGALPDLRGEFIRGWDDGRGVDSGRGILSLQNQQVQFHSHLAGHGGRGQGSFGITKAWAYPGSYHDDSKQALPFTNNGSDFDGFTNNGAVGAETRPRNIAFNYIVRVA
;
A
#
# COMPACT_ATOMS: atom_id res chain seq x y z
N LEU A 1 -18.95 9.73 20.69
CA LEU A 1 -19.10 9.52 19.23
C LEU A 1 -18.00 8.58 18.79
N ALA A 2 -18.27 7.69 17.82
CA ALA A 2 -17.30 6.71 17.34
C ALA A 2 -16.86 7.03 15.89
N CYS A 3 -15.60 6.74 15.56
CA CYS A 3 -15.10 6.85 14.19
C CYS A 3 -15.52 5.64 13.35
N ASN A 4 -16.83 5.54 13.09
CA ASN A 4 -17.47 4.51 12.27
C ASN A 4 -18.34 5.12 11.16
N GLY A 5 -18.00 6.34 10.72
CA GLY A 5 -18.84 7.12 9.79
C GLY A 5 -20.01 7.85 10.46
N GLN A 6 -20.08 7.86 11.80
CA GLN A 6 -21.19 8.46 12.55
C GLN A 6 -21.32 9.97 12.29
N ALA A 7 -22.52 10.39 11.91
CA ALA A 7 -22.91 11.80 11.85
C ALA A 7 -23.08 12.39 13.26
N PHE A 8 -22.84 13.69 13.40
CA PHE A 8 -23.00 14.42 14.64
C PHE A 8 -23.60 15.82 14.43
N ASN A 9 -24.21 16.35 15.47
CA ASN A 9 -24.77 17.69 15.45
C ASN A 9 -23.65 18.73 15.63
N LYS A 10 -23.40 19.53 14.59
CA LYS A 10 -22.34 20.56 14.58
C LYS A 10 -22.57 21.69 15.59
N SER A 11 -23.82 22.02 15.90
CA SER A 11 -24.17 23.06 16.86
C SER A 11 -23.92 22.62 18.31
N ILE A 12 -24.10 21.32 18.59
CA ILE A 12 -23.81 20.74 19.92
C ILE A 12 -22.30 20.56 20.10
N TYR A 13 -21.57 20.22 19.03
CA TYR A 13 -20.13 19.95 19.08
C TYR A 13 -19.32 20.88 18.15
N PRO A 14 -19.24 22.20 18.44
CA PRO A 14 -18.62 23.18 17.53
C PRO A 14 -17.12 22.95 17.33
N LYS A 15 -16.39 22.52 18.37
CA LYS A 15 -14.96 22.17 18.24
C LYS A 15 -14.75 20.95 17.35
N LEU A 16 -15.65 19.98 17.41
CA LEU A 16 -15.60 18.81 16.55
C LEU A 16 -15.97 19.18 15.10
N ALA A 17 -16.93 20.09 14.92
CA ALA A 17 -17.29 20.62 13.60
C ALA A 17 -16.14 21.41 12.96
N ALA A 18 -15.29 22.08 13.75
CA ALA A 18 -14.08 22.71 13.23
C ALA A 18 -13.06 21.69 12.70
N ALA A 19 -12.92 20.54 13.36
CA ALA A 19 -12.04 19.46 12.92
C ALA A 19 -12.63 18.61 11.78
N TYR A 20 -13.96 18.39 11.79
CA TYR A 20 -14.71 17.58 10.82
C TYR A 20 -15.91 18.37 10.26
N PRO A 21 -15.70 19.28 9.29
CA PRO A 21 -16.72 20.21 8.80
C PRO A 21 -17.93 19.54 8.12
N SER A 22 -17.74 18.32 7.62
CA SER A 22 -18.81 17.50 7.03
C SER A 22 -19.93 17.18 8.04
N GLY A 23 -19.66 17.25 9.34
CA GLY A 23 -20.59 16.80 10.37
C GLY A 23 -20.62 15.28 10.54
N ALA A 24 -19.62 14.57 10.00
CA ALA A 24 -19.44 13.14 10.20
C ALA A 24 -17.99 12.81 10.57
N LEU A 25 -17.82 11.83 11.46
CA LEU A 25 -16.51 11.27 11.78
C LEU A 25 -16.04 10.35 10.66
N PRO A 26 -14.71 10.16 10.47
CA PRO A 26 -14.21 9.14 9.56
C PRO A 26 -14.65 7.74 10.02
N ASP A 27 -14.71 6.79 9.08
CA ASP A 27 -14.80 5.37 9.43
C ASP A 27 -13.38 4.80 9.48
N LEU A 28 -12.93 4.44 10.68
CA LEU A 28 -11.59 3.94 10.93
C LEU A 28 -11.58 2.43 11.22
N ARG A 29 -12.73 1.75 11.12
CA ARG A 29 -12.82 0.33 11.43
C ARG A 29 -12.02 -0.48 10.42
N GLY A 30 -11.03 -1.22 10.90
CA GLY A 30 -10.14 -2.05 10.06
C GLY A 30 -9.05 -1.27 9.33
N GLU A 31 -8.93 0.04 9.55
CA GLU A 31 -7.82 0.84 9.02
C GLU A 31 -6.67 0.88 10.01
N PHE A 32 -5.46 0.72 9.50
CA PHE A 32 -4.28 1.10 10.27
C PHE A 32 -4.12 2.62 10.24
N ILE A 33 -3.69 3.18 11.37
CA ILE A 33 -3.36 4.60 11.42
C ILE A 33 -1.89 4.76 11.03
N ARG A 34 -1.65 5.59 10.01
CA ARG A 34 -0.31 6.03 9.62
C ARG A 34 -0.20 7.51 9.93
N GLY A 35 0.91 7.91 10.54
CA GLY A 35 1.16 9.31 10.84
C GLY A 35 1.21 10.13 9.57
N TRP A 36 0.50 11.26 9.55
CA TRP A 36 0.60 12.20 8.45
C TRP A 36 2.03 12.74 8.36
N ASP A 37 2.57 12.76 7.14
CA ASP A 37 3.99 13.01 6.90
C ASP A 37 4.44 14.43 7.26
N ASP A 38 3.58 15.43 7.05
CA ASP A 38 3.83 16.85 7.34
C ASP A 38 5.22 17.37 6.92
N GLY A 39 5.72 16.88 5.79
CA GLY A 39 7.00 17.31 5.21
C GLY A 39 8.23 16.53 5.67
N ARG A 40 8.09 15.45 6.45
CA ARG A 40 9.21 14.56 6.81
C ARG A 40 9.79 13.83 5.61
N GLY A 41 8.98 13.55 4.60
CA GLY A 41 9.40 12.92 3.34
C GLY A 41 9.23 11.40 3.26
N VAL A 42 8.67 10.75 4.29
CA VAL A 42 8.54 9.28 4.36
C VAL A 42 7.24 8.78 3.72
N ASP A 43 6.12 9.49 3.90
CA ASP A 43 4.83 9.19 3.24
C ASP A 43 4.32 10.45 2.50
N SER A 44 5.22 10.99 1.65
CA SER A 44 5.05 12.26 0.93
C SER A 44 3.79 12.32 0.06
N GLY A 45 3.21 13.51 -0.07
CA GLY A 45 2.10 13.79 -1.00
C GLY A 45 0.72 13.33 -0.50
N ARG A 46 0.63 12.80 0.74
CA ARG A 46 -0.63 12.34 1.34
C ARG A 46 -1.35 13.48 2.06
N GLY A 47 -2.65 13.61 1.81
CA GLY A 47 -3.54 14.46 2.60
C GLY A 47 -4.01 13.77 3.88
N ILE A 48 -4.33 14.54 4.92
CA ILE A 48 -4.99 14.04 6.13
C ILE A 48 -6.30 13.33 5.75
N LEU A 49 -6.55 12.17 6.36
CA LEU A 49 -7.65 11.24 6.09
C LEU A 49 -7.65 10.58 4.70
N SER A 50 -6.58 10.70 3.93
CA SER A 50 -6.46 9.96 2.67
C SER A 50 -6.24 8.46 2.92
N LEU A 51 -6.88 7.60 2.14
CA LEU A 51 -6.72 6.15 2.20
C LEU A 51 -5.53 5.68 1.36
N GLN A 52 -4.89 4.61 1.82
CA GLN A 52 -3.85 3.89 1.10
C GLN A 52 -4.17 2.39 1.14
N ASN A 53 -4.31 1.75 -0.02
CA ASN A 53 -4.49 0.29 -0.11
C ASN A 53 -3.23 -0.45 0.34
N GLN A 54 -3.35 -1.65 0.89
CA GLN A 54 -2.20 -2.47 1.29
C GLN A 54 -1.15 -2.64 0.17
N GLN A 55 0.09 -2.91 0.57
CA GLN A 55 1.17 -3.27 -0.35
C GLN A 55 2.13 -4.26 0.31
N VAL A 56 2.75 -5.11 -0.50
CA VAL A 56 3.86 -6.00 -0.13
C VAL A 56 5.09 -5.53 -0.88
N GLN A 57 6.23 -5.45 -0.22
CA GLN A 57 7.46 -5.00 -0.87
C GLN A 57 7.89 -5.98 -1.98
N PHE A 58 8.51 -5.45 -3.04
CA PHE A 58 9.17 -6.26 -4.06
C PHE A 58 10.11 -7.28 -3.42
N HIS A 59 9.97 -8.54 -3.81
CA HIS A 59 10.82 -9.62 -3.32
C HIS A 59 10.79 -10.81 -4.29
N SER A 60 11.89 -11.56 -4.36
CA SER A 60 12.00 -12.76 -5.18
C SER A 60 12.06 -14.02 -4.31
N HIS A 61 11.71 -15.15 -4.90
CA HIS A 61 11.91 -16.47 -4.32
C HIS A 61 12.91 -17.26 -5.16
N LEU A 62 13.55 -18.26 -4.55
CA LEU A 62 14.32 -19.25 -5.28
C LEU A 62 13.36 -20.19 -6.00
N ALA A 63 13.49 -20.32 -7.32
CA ALA A 63 12.74 -21.28 -8.11
C ALA A 63 13.61 -22.51 -8.42
N GLY A 64 12.99 -23.69 -8.50
CA GLY A 64 13.68 -24.90 -8.92
C GLY A 64 13.94 -24.87 -10.43
N HIS A 65 15.19 -25.11 -10.84
CA HIS A 65 15.62 -25.08 -12.24
C HIS A 65 14.83 -26.06 -13.11
N GLY A 66 14.27 -25.59 -14.23
CA GLY A 66 13.58 -26.41 -15.25
C GLY A 66 12.06 -26.48 -15.11
N GLY A 67 11.44 -25.61 -14.30
CA GLY A 67 9.98 -25.49 -14.22
C GLY A 67 9.37 -24.84 -15.47
N ARG A 68 8.34 -25.45 -16.07
CA ARG A 68 7.50 -24.80 -17.09
C ARG A 68 6.30 -24.14 -16.40
N GLY A 69 6.36 -22.84 -16.14
CA GLY A 69 5.25 -22.13 -15.49
C GLY A 69 5.41 -20.62 -15.47
N GLN A 70 4.29 -19.90 -15.36
CA GLN A 70 4.31 -18.49 -15.03
C GLN A 70 4.75 -18.36 -13.56
N GLY A 71 5.87 -17.67 -13.30
CA GLY A 71 6.35 -17.45 -11.94
C GLY A 71 5.30 -16.75 -11.07
N SER A 72 5.34 -16.95 -9.75
CA SER A 72 4.33 -16.45 -8.80
C SER A 72 4.11 -14.93 -8.82
N PHE A 73 5.07 -14.17 -9.36
CA PHE A 73 5.03 -12.70 -9.50
C PHE A 73 5.00 -12.24 -10.97
N GLY A 74 4.67 -13.14 -11.90
CA GLY A 74 4.71 -12.88 -13.33
C GLY A 74 6.08 -13.09 -13.96
N ILE A 75 6.21 -12.63 -15.20
CA ILE A 75 7.43 -12.69 -16.03
C ILE A 75 7.82 -11.28 -16.47
N THR A 76 9.07 -11.10 -16.86
CA THR A 76 9.57 -9.89 -17.53
C THR A 76 10.11 -10.25 -18.90
N LYS A 77 10.10 -9.34 -19.87
CA LYS A 77 10.75 -9.53 -21.18
C LYS A 77 12.18 -8.97 -21.21
N ALA A 78 12.66 -8.38 -20.11
CA ALA A 78 14.00 -7.82 -20.02
C ALA A 78 15.06 -8.93 -19.94
N TRP A 79 16.05 -8.90 -20.84
CA TRP A 79 17.14 -9.88 -20.84
C TRP A 79 17.96 -9.81 -19.56
N ALA A 80 18.34 -10.98 -19.01
CA ALA A 80 19.14 -11.12 -17.78
C ALA A 80 18.49 -10.55 -16.50
N TYR A 81 17.17 -10.34 -16.50
CA TYR A 81 16.41 -10.03 -15.28
C TYR A 81 15.83 -11.32 -14.63
N PRO A 82 15.60 -11.32 -13.30
CA PRO A 82 14.88 -12.40 -12.63
C PRO A 82 13.49 -12.62 -13.24
N GLY A 83 13.16 -13.85 -13.66
CA GLY A 83 11.88 -14.14 -14.28
C GLY A 83 11.75 -13.72 -15.76
N SER A 84 12.87 -13.57 -16.49
CA SER A 84 12.94 -13.07 -17.88
C SER A 84 12.40 -14.01 -18.98
N TYR A 85 12.09 -15.27 -18.66
CA TYR A 85 11.65 -16.29 -19.61
C TYR A 85 10.49 -17.17 -19.13
N HIS A 86 9.57 -17.49 -20.04
CA HIS A 86 8.48 -18.45 -19.80
C HIS A 86 8.97 -19.89 -19.56
N ASP A 87 10.17 -20.20 -20.05
CA ASP A 87 10.82 -21.49 -19.89
C ASP A 87 12.04 -21.30 -19.00
N ASP A 88 12.00 -21.89 -17.81
CA ASP A 88 13.03 -21.75 -16.78
C ASP A 88 14.38 -22.34 -17.20
N SER A 89 14.40 -23.22 -18.21
CA SER A 89 15.65 -23.70 -18.83
C SER A 89 16.49 -22.61 -19.50
N LYS A 90 15.88 -21.45 -19.80
CA LYS A 90 16.54 -20.28 -20.37
C LYS A 90 16.66 -19.11 -19.39
N GLN A 91 16.23 -19.30 -18.13
CA GLN A 91 16.42 -18.29 -17.10
C GLN A 91 17.89 -18.19 -16.73
N ALA A 92 18.46 -17.01 -16.89
CA ALA A 92 19.87 -16.76 -16.55
C ALA A 92 20.11 -16.75 -15.03
N LEU A 93 19.07 -16.52 -14.23
CA LEU A 93 19.14 -16.38 -12.77
C LEU A 93 18.12 -17.31 -12.10
N PRO A 94 18.44 -17.91 -10.93
CA PRO A 94 17.58 -18.88 -10.24
C PRO A 94 16.42 -18.24 -9.45
N PHE A 95 16.10 -16.97 -9.73
CA PHE A 95 15.14 -16.18 -8.97
C PHE A 95 13.87 -15.92 -9.77
N THR A 96 12.72 -15.91 -9.09
CA THR A 96 11.49 -15.39 -9.66
C THR A 96 11.60 -13.89 -9.92
N ASN A 97 10.73 -13.37 -10.80
CA ASN A 97 10.43 -11.94 -10.83
C ASN A 97 10.12 -11.44 -9.41
N ASN A 98 10.54 -10.21 -9.09
CA ASN A 98 10.33 -9.58 -7.78
C ASN A 98 9.04 -8.72 -7.71
N GLY A 99 8.28 -8.64 -8.80
CA GLY A 99 7.07 -7.85 -8.97
C GLY A 99 7.29 -6.40 -9.44
N SER A 100 8.54 -5.97 -9.68
CA SER A 100 8.88 -4.59 -10.08
C SER A 100 8.66 -4.29 -11.56
N ASP A 101 8.72 -5.30 -12.41
CA ASP A 101 8.54 -5.24 -13.85
C ASP A 101 7.67 -6.41 -14.31
N PHE A 102 6.38 -6.19 -14.54
CA PHE A 102 5.42 -7.27 -14.81
C PHE A 102 4.95 -7.26 -16.28
N ASP A 103 4.98 -8.43 -16.91
CA ASP A 103 4.50 -8.67 -18.28
C ASP A 103 3.58 -9.91 -18.25
N GLY A 104 2.46 -9.82 -17.49
CA GLY A 104 1.59 -10.96 -17.21
C GLY A 104 0.55 -10.67 -16.12
N PHE A 105 0.29 -11.65 -15.22
CA PHE A 105 -0.71 -11.51 -14.15
C PHE A 105 -0.60 -10.16 -13.43
N THR A 106 -1.71 -9.45 -13.34
CA THR A 106 -1.77 -8.03 -12.99
C THR A 106 -1.38 -7.77 -11.54
N ASN A 107 -0.22 -7.15 -11.34
CA ASN A 107 0.08 -6.45 -10.09
C ASN A 107 -0.85 -5.22 -10.00
N ASN A 108 -2.00 -5.34 -9.33
CA ASN A 108 -2.97 -4.25 -9.15
C ASN A 108 -2.52 -3.21 -8.10
N GLY A 109 -1.20 -2.95 -8.02
CA GLY A 109 -0.58 -2.10 -6.99
C GLY A 109 -0.36 -2.77 -5.63
N ALA A 110 -0.68 -4.06 -5.52
CA ALA A 110 -0.52 -4.84 -4.28
C ALA A 110 0.94 -5.20 -3.98
N VAL A 111 1.82 -5.22 -4.99
CA VAL A 111 3.28 -5.36 -4.80
C VAL A 111 3.95 -4.05 -5.19
N GLY A 112 4.87 -3.54 -4.37
CA GLY A 112 5.54 -2.28 -4.64
C GLY A 112 6.76 -1.99 -3.78
N ALA A 113 7.08 -0.72 -3.57
CA ALA A 113 8.30 -0.32 -2.88
C ALA A 113 8.27 -0.52 -1.36
N GLU A 114 7.10 -0.78 -0.77
CA GLU A 114 6.90 -0.87 0.69
C GLU A 114 6.00 -2.07 1.06
N THR A 115 6.24 -2.66 2.24
CA THR A 115 5.27 -3.55 2.89
C THR A 115 4.45 -2.76 3.90
N ARG A 116 3.14 -2.67 3.71
CA ARG A 116 2.22 -1.94 4.58
C ARG A 116 0.80 -2.50 4.54
N PRO A 117 0.07 -2.46 5.67
CA PRO A 117 -1.36 -2.69 5.64
C PRO A 117 -2.09 -1.53 4.95
N ARG A 118 -3.37 -1.76 4.64
CA ARG A 118 -4.26 -0.65 4.30
C ARG A 118 -4.30 0.35 5.46
N ASN A 119 -4.18 1.62 5.15
CA ASN A 119 -4.03 2.63 6.17
C ASN A 119 -4.63 3.97 5.75
N ILE A 120 -4.87 4.80 6.76
CA ILE A 120 -5.29 6.19 6.60
C ILE A 120 -4.23 7.12 7.18
N ALA A 121 -3.90 8.18 6.45
CA ALA A 121 -3.01 9.22 6.95
C ALA A 121 -3.75 10.03 8.03
N PHE A 122 -3.20 10.09 9.23
CA PHE A 122 -3.84 10.71 10.38
C PHE A 122 -2.86 11.59 11.13
N ASN A 123 -3.33 12.75 11.60
CA ASN A 123 -2.52 13.62 12.44
C ASN A 123 -2.67 13.19 13.91
N TYR A 124 -1.60 12.67 14.50
CA TYR A 124 -1.55 12.37 15.93
C TYR A 124 -1.46 13.69 16.70
N ILE A 125 -2.60 14.22 17.13
CA ILE A 125 -2.63 15.43 17.96
C ILE A 125 -2.04 15.09 19.33
N VAL A 126 -0.73 15.34 19.52
CA VAL A 126 -0.14 15.52 20.84
C VAL A 126 -0.19 17.00 21.15
N ARG A 127 -1.34 17.46 21.64
CA ARG A 127 -1.47 18.84 22.09
C ARG A 127 -0.97 18.94 23.53
N VAL A 128 0.16 19.61 23.72
CA VAL A 128 0.46 20.25 25.00
C VAL A 128 -0.45 21.48 25.11
N ALA A 129 -1.12 21.61 26.25
CA ALA A 129 -2.22 22.53 26.50
C ALA A 129 -1.88 23.98 26.14
#